data_AF-A0A9E8MTV2-F1
#
_entry.id   AF-A0A9E8MTV2-F1
#
_cell.length_a   1.000
_cell.length_b   1.000
_cell.length_c   1.000
_cell.angle_alpha   90.00
_cell.angle_beta   90.00
_cell.angle_gamma   90.00
#
_symmetry.space_group_name_H-M   'P 1'
#
loop_
_entity.id
_entity.type
_entity.pdbx_description
1 polymer ?
#
loop_
_entity_poly.entity_id
_entity_poly.type
_entity_poly.pdbx_seq_one_letter_code
_entity_poly.pdbx_strand_id
1 'polypeptide(L)' 'MMQVGNSVFGVVIDDKMHELYDMGKPYRQEPTDGILAEVRGKLIPKPEGKEGWPFNVEIKEIINVKKLNPTQNEIVKIGK' A
#
# COMPACT_ATOMS: atom_id res chain seq x y z
N MET A 1 2.30 -0.37 5.73
CA MET A 1 3.05 0.43 4.73
C MET A 1 2.47 0.13 3.36
N MET A 2 2.59 1.06 2.39
CA MET A 2 2.12 0.89 1.02
C MET A 2 3.28 1.13 0.06
N GLN A 3 3.51 0.22 -0.87
CA GLN A 3 4.55 0.35 -1.89
C GLN A 3 3.90 0.66 -3.24
N VAL A 4 4.41 1.68 -3.92
CA VAL A 4 3.99 2.05 -5.28
C VAL A 4 5.26 2.21 -6.12
N GLY A 5 5.47 1.29 -7.06
CA GLY A 5 6.74 1.20 -7.79
C GLY A 5 7.93 1.01 -6.83
N ASN A 6 8.91 1.91 -6.93
CA ASN A 6 10.11 1.93 -6.09
C ASN A 6 9.98 2.80 -4.84
N SER A 7 8.80 3.38 -4.59
CA SER A 7 8.57 4.29 -3.46
C SER A 7 7.73 3.62 -2.38
N VAL A 8 8.10 3.86 -1.12
CA VAL A 8 7.36 3.39 0.05
C VAL A 8 6.70 4.57 0.74
N PHE A 9 5.41 4.39 1.03
CA PHE A 9 4.57 5.36 1.70
C PHE A 9 4.09 4.81 3.04
N GLY A 10 3.99 5.70 4.02
CA GLY A 10 3.18 5.42 5.20
C GLY A 10 1.70 5.35 4.83
N VAL A 11 0.90 4.70 5.65
CA VAL A 11 -0.56 4.68 5.49
C VAL A 11 -1.14 5.28 6.76
N VAL A 12 -2.03 6.24 6.61
CA VAL A 12 -2.77 6.81 7.74
C VAL A 12 -3.65 5.72 8.33
N ILE A 13 -3.56 5.54 9.66
CA ILE A 13 -4.39 4.57 10.37
C ILE A 13 -5.75 5.23 10.60
N ASP A 14 -6.71 4.91 9.73
CA ASP A 14 -8.10 5.37 9.78
C ASP A 14 -9.08 4.21 9.49
N ASP A 15 -10.38 4.48 9.52
CA ASP A 15 -11.42 3.48 9.25
C ASP A 15 -11.28 2.86 7.85
N LYS A 16 -10.82 3.63 6.85
CA LYS A 16 -10.65 3.15 5.47
C LYS A 16 -9.45 2.23 5.33
N MET A 17 -8.38 2.44 6.10
CA MET A 17 -7.27 1.52 6.18
C MET A 17 -7.72 0.18 6.79
N HIS A 18 -8.55 0.22 7.83
CA HIS A 18 -9.14 -1.00 8.41
C HIS A 18 -10.06 -1.72 7.43
N GLU A 19 -10.93 -1.00 6.73
CA GLU A 19 -11.79 -1.54 5.66
C GLU A 19 -10.95 -2.21 4.55
N LEU A 20 -9.86 -1.58 4.11
CA LEU A 20 -8.94 -2.16 3.13
C LEU A 20 -8.30 -3.45 3.66
N TYR A 21 -7.88 -3.45 4.92
CA TYR A 21 -7.31 -4.63 5.56
C TYR A 21 -8.31 -5.78 5.58
N ASP A 22 -9.56 -5.52 5.96
CA ASP A 22 -10.64 -6.50 6.00
C ASP A 22 -10.99 -7.06 4.61
N MET A 23 -11.09 -6.20 3.60
CA MET A 23 -11.26 -6.63 2.20
C MET A 23 -10.08 -7.48 1.69
N GLY A 24 -8.89 -7.27 2.27
CA GLY A 24 -7.68 -8.00 1.96
C GLY A 24 -7.57 -9.39 2.59
N LYS A 25 -8.25 -9.63 3.72
CA LYS A 25 -8.20 -10.90 4.46
C LYS A 25 -8.38 -12.16 3.59
N PRO A 26 -9.37 -12.25 2.68
CA PRO A 26 -9.55 -13.47 1.87
C PRO A 26 -8.38 -13.76 0.91
N TYR A 27 -7.51 -12.79 0.65
CA TYR A 27 -6.36 -12.94 -0.23
C TYR A 27 -5.06 -13.25 0.51
N ARG A 28 -5.07 -13.21 1.84
CA ARG A 28 -3.90 -13.47 2.71
C ARG A 28 -4.01 -14.88 3.30
N GLN A 29 -2.96 -15.67 3.16
CA GLN A 29 -2.82 -16.94 3.85
C GLN A 29 -2.14 -16.74 5.20
N GLU A 30 -1.13 -15.87 5.22
CA GLU A 30 -0.39 -15.48 6.42
C GLU A 30 -0.55 -13.98 6.73
N PRO A 31 -0.39 -13.54 8.00
CA PRO A 31 -0.49 -12.13 8.37
C PRO A 31 0.52 -11.22 7.64
N THR A 32 1.62 -11.80 7.19
CA THR A 32 2.71 -11.15 6.46
C THR A 32 2.44 -11.03 4.96
N ASP A 33 1.40 -11.69 4.44
CA ASP A 33 1.08 -11.65 3.01
C ASP A 33 0.61 -10.27 2.57
N GLY A 34 1.18 -9.84 1.44
CA GLY A 34 0.77 -8.63 0.75
C GLY A 34 -0.52 -8.83 -0.06
N ILE A 35 -1.19 -7.72 -0.34
CA ILE A 35 -2.31 -7.64 -1.27
C ILE A 35 -2.01 -6.57 -2.32
N LEU A 36 -2.59 -6.71 -3.51
CA LEU A 36 -2.62 -5.63 -4.49
C LEU A 36 -3.90 -4.84 -4.28
N ALA A 37 -3.77 -3.55 -4.00
CA ALA A 37 -4.89 -2.65 -3.78
C ALA A 37 -4.84 -1.48 -4.75
N GLU A 38 -5.98 -1.16 -5.35
CA GLU A 38 -6.18 0.07 -6.10
C GLU A 38 -7.04 1.01 -5.25
N VAL A 39 -6.48 2.16 -4.89
CA VAL A 39 -7.11 3.13 -3.99
C VAL A 39 -6.97 4.54 -4.54
N ARG A 40 -7.92 5.41 -4.22
CA ARG A 40 -7.74 6.86 -4.30
C ARG A 40 -7.49 7.38 -2.91
N GLY A 41 -6.41 8.14 -2.77
CA GLY A 41 -6.00 8.68 -1.50
C GLY A 41 -5.36 10.05 -1.63
N LYS A 42 -5.18 10.70 -0.49
CA LYS A 42 -4.47 11.97 -0.37
C LYS A 42 -3.07 11.71 0.16
N LEU A 43 -2.07 12.29 -0.49
CA LEU A 43 -0.69 12.30 0.01
C LEU A 43 -0.53 13.39 1.07
N ILE A 44 -0.01 13.00 2.22
CA ILE A 44 0.22 13.87 3.38
C ILE A 44 1.72 13.81 3.69
N PRO A 45 2.46 14.93 3.59
CA PRO A 45 3.87 14.96 3.97
C PRO A 45 4.01 14.64 5.46
N LYS A 46 5.09 13.97 5.84
CA LYS A 46 5.36 13.73 7.26
C LYS A 46 5.58 15.07 8.00
N PRO A 47 5.14 15.20 9.25
CA PRO A 47 5.46 16.35 10.07
C PRO A 47 6.98 16.47 10.27
N GLU A 48 7.47 17.71 10.30
CA GLU A 48 8.90 17.99 10.54
C GLU A 48 9.35 17.41 11.88
N GLY A 49 10.57 16.86 11.91
CA GLY A 49 11.15 16.27 13.12
C GLY A 49 10.62 14.89 13.54
N LYS A 50 9.74 14.25 12.77
CA LYS A 50 9.32 12.86 13.01
C LYS A 50 9.99 11.85 12.08
N GLU A 51 10.37 10.71 12.65
CA GLU A 51 10.84 9.53 11.90
C GLU A 51 9.70 8.89 11.10
N GLY A 52 10.05 8.27 9.98
CA GLY A 52 9.10 7.60 9.08
C GLY A 52 9.29 7.99 7.61
N TRP A 53 8.38 7.48 6.78
CA TRP A 53 8.37 7.73 5.34
C TRP A 53 8.07 9.20 5.03
N PRO A 54 8.65 9.78 3.96
CA PRO A 54 8.47 11.19 3.61
C PRO A 54 7.00 11.58 3.39
N PHE A 55 6.17 10.62 2.96
CA PHE A 55 4.75 10.81 2.70
C PHE A 55 3.92 9.67 3.28
N ASN A 56 2.72 10.02 3.74
CA ASN A 56 1.67 9.11 4.15
C ASN A 56 0.52 9.19 3.15
N VAL A 57 -0.14 8.06 2.88
CA VAL A 57 -1.35 7.97 2.07
C VAL A 57 -2.55 7.86 3.02
N GLU A 58 -3.47 8.79 2.93
CA GLU A 58 -4.80 8.71 3.54
C GLU A 58 -5.77 8.13 2.51
N ILE A 59 -6.40 6.99 2.80
CA ILE A 59 -7.26 6.29 1.85
C ILE A 59 -8.64 6.93 1.86
N LYS A 60 -9.09 7.43 0.71
CA LYS A 60 -10.42 8.03 0.56
C LYS A 60 -11.42 7.07 -0.07
N GLU A 61 -10.96 6.28 -1.04
CA GLU A 61 -11.79 5.32 -1.76
C GLU A 61 -10.98 4.08 -2.10
N ILE A 62 -11.58 2.89 -1.90
CA ILE A 62 -11.01 1.61 -2.29
C ILE A 62 -11.71 1.19 -3.58
N ILE A 63 -10.96 1.10 -4.67
CA ILE A 63 -11.49 0.73 -5.98
C ILE A 63 -11.45 -0.79 -6.14
N ASN A 64 -10.35 -1.43 -5.72
CA ASN A 64 -10.15 -2.86 -5.93
C ASN A 64 -9.16 -3.46 -4.95
N VAL A 65 -9.36 -4.74 -4.61
CA VAL A 65 -8.44 -5.53 -3.80
C VAL A 65 -8.29 -6.92 -4.41
N LYS A 66 -7.04 -7.34 -4.63
CA LYS A 66 -6.69 -8.61 -5.27
C LYS A 66 -5.51 -9.27 -4.55
N LYS A 67 -5.37 -10.57 -4.79
CA LYS A 67 -4.20 -11.33 -4.35
C LYS A 67 -2.93 -10.76 -5.00
N LEU A 68 -1.90 -10.55 -4.19
CA LEU A 68 -0.57 -10.22 -4.69
C LEU A 68 0.01 -11.49 -5.33
N ASN A 69 0.15 -11.50 -6.65
CA ASN A 69 0.77 -12.61 -7.35
C ASN A 69 2.30 -12.41 -7.36
N PRO A 70 3.09 -13.27 -6.70
CA PRO A 70 4.55 -13.08 -6.60
C PRO A 70 5.26 -13.19 -7.97
N THR A 71 4.59 -13.74 -8.98
CA THR A 71 5.10 -13.86 -10.35
C THR A 71 5.02 -12.55 -11.15
N GLN A 72 4.32 -11.53 -10.63
CA GLN A 72 4.34 -10.16 -11.17
C GLN A 72 5.37 -9.27 -10.45
N ASN A 73 6.48 -9.86 -9.99
CA ASN A 73 7.74 -9.13 -10.01
C ASN A 73 8.04 -8.86 -11.49
N GLU A 74 7.42 -7.83 -12.07
CA GLU A 74 7.97 -7.16 -13.24
C GLU A 74 9.39 -6.78 -12.86
N ILE A 75 10.32 -7.64 -13.27
CA ILE A 75 11.72 -7.37 -13.36
C ILE A 75 11.79 -6.09 -14.18
N VAL A 76 11.91 -4.93 -13.53
CA VAL A 76 12.37 -3.72 -14.19
C VAL A 76 13.80 -4.02 -14.59
N LYS A 77 13.95 -4.70 -15.74
CA LYS A 77 15.22 -4.81 -16.44
C LYS A 77 15.54 -3.39 -16.88
N ILE A 78 16.31 -2.67 -16.08
CA ILE A 78 17.02 -1.49 -16.57
C ILE A 78 18.04 -2.06 -17.56
N GLY A 79 17.66 -2.06 -18.84
CA GLY A 79 18.57 -2.34 -19.95
C GLY A 79 19.68 -1.30 -19.94
N LYS A 80 20.89 -1.80 -20.13
CA LYS A 80 22.18 -1.11 -20.12
C LYS A 80 22.26 0.08 -21.08
#